data_AF-A0A2S2NBT5-F1
#
_entry.id   AF-A0A2S2NBT5-F1
#
_cell.length_a   1.000
_cell.length_b   1.000
_cell.length_c   1.000
_cell.angle_alpha   90.00
_cell.angle_beta   90.00
_cell.angle_gamma   90.00
#
_symmetry.space_group_name_H-M   'P 1'
#
loop_
_entity.id
_entity.type
_entity.pdbx_description
1 polymer ?
#
loop_
_entity_poly.entity_id
_entity_poly.type
_entity_poly.pdbx_seq_one_letter_code
_entity_poly.pdbx_strand_id
1 'polypeptide(L)'
;KVKNWQIMLVFMIRGIKKKFKQPVAFSFCQGATKQHELVRQLKEVIQKEHETGLRIVATICDQGKSNEGEIKLLNNETQAYYLKNHTEEVYKEEFYEVPLENGDRLKIVHLFDVPHLLKCTR
;
A
#
# COMPACT_ATOMS: atom_id res chain seq x y z
N LYS A 1 15.75 22.95 -23.62
CA LYS A 1 14.86 21.77 -23.65
C LYS A 1 14.50 21.41 -22.22
N VAL A 2 13.30 21.77 -21.75
CA VAL A 2 12.84 21.41 -20.40
C VAL A 2 12.62 19.90 -20.40
N LYS A 3 13.43 19.15 -19.64
CA LYS A 3 13.21 17.72 -19.43
C LYS A 3 11.99 17.60 -18.51
N ASN A 4 10.83 17.36 -19.08
CA ASN A 4 9.65 16.93 -18.33
C ASN A 4 9.89 15.48 -17.89
N TRP A 5 10.50 15.29 -16.72
CA TRP A 5 10.66 13.96 -16.13
C TRP A 5 9.28 13.46 -15.69
N GLN A 6 8.70 12.52 -16.43
CA GLN A 6 7.55 11.75 -15.96
C GLN A 6 8.06 10.66 -15.01
N ILE A 7 7.50 10.64 -13.80
CA ILE A 7 7.75 9.56 -12.83
C ILE A 7 6.75 8.46 -13.15
N MET A 8 7.17 7.20 -13.03
CA MET A 8 6.30 6.04 -13.22
C MET A 8 6.09 5.36 -11.87
N LEU A 9 4.83 5.22 -11.46
CA LEU A 9 4.43 4.38 -10.33
C LEU A 9 4.16 2.97 -10.86
N VAL A 10 4.67 1.95 -10.17
CA VAL A 10 4.50 0.54 -10.53
C VAL A 10 4.14 -0.27 -9.29
N PHE A 11 3.10 -1.07 -9.39
CA PHE A 11 2.76 -2.10 -8.41
C PHE A 11 3.19 -3.46 -8.94
N MET A 12 3.88 -4.23 -8.09
CA MET A 12 4.38 -5.56 -8.42
C MET A 12 3.96 -6.53 -7.34
N ILE A 13 3.36 -7.65 -7.76
CA ILE A 13 3.11 -8.79 -6.87
C ILE A 13 4.37 -9.65 -6.79
N ARG A 14 4.64 -10.16 -5.60
CA ARG A 14 5.73 -11.11 -5.34
C ARG A 14 5.24 -12.26 -4.49
N GLY A 15 5.54 -13.48 -4.92
CA GLY A 15 5.26 -14.66 -4.14
C GLY A 15 6.13 -14.75 -2.89
N ILE A 16 5.48 -15.01 -1.74
CA ILE A 16 6.16 -15.28 -0.46
C ILE A 16 6.67 -16.73 -0.44
N LYS A 17 5.79 -17.70 -0.72
CA LYS A 17 6.11 -19.13 -0.72
C LYS A 17 6.75 -19.61 -2.03
N LYS A 18 6.36 -19.01 -3.16
CA LYS A 18 6.81 -19.38 -4.50
C LYS A 18 7.64 -18.25 -5.10
N LYS A 19 8.72 -18.59 -5.79
CA LYS A 19 9.62 -17.60 -6.41
C LYS A 19 9.01 -17.07 -7.71
N PHE A 20 8.05 -16.16 -7.61
CA PHE A 20 7.48 -15.44 -8.73
C PHE A 20 7.37 -13.94 -8.43
N LYS A 21 7.41 -13.14 -9.49
CA LYS A 21 7.16 -11.69 -9.43
C LYS A 21 6.55 -11.23 -10.75
N GLN A 22 5.58 -10.33 -10.69
CA GLN A 22 4.91 -9.80 -11.87
C GLN A 22 4.47 -8.34 -11.62
N PRO A 23 4.80 -7.38 -12.50
CA PRO A 23 4.17 -6.07 -12.46
C PRO A 23 2.69 -6.21 -12.83
N VAL A 24 1.80 -5.63 -12.03
CA VAL A 24 0.34 -5.78 -12.20
C VAL A 24 -0.35 -4.48 -12.56
N ALA A 25 0.22 -3.34 -12.17
CA ALA A 25 -0.29 -2.03 -12.53
C ALA A 25 0.85 -1.02 -12.69
N PHE A 26 0.67 -0.07 -13.60
CA PHE A 26 1.57 1.07 -13.76
C PHE A 26 0.79 2.33 -14.13
N SER A 27 1.28 3.48 -13.71
CA SER A 27 0.72 4.78 -14.07
C SER A 27 1.82 5.83 -14.26
N PHE A 28 1.64 6.71 -15.23
CA PHE A 28 2.51 7.86 -15.43
C PHE A 28 2.05 9.05 -14.59
N CYS A 29 2.97 9.62 -13.82
CA CYS A 29 2.72 10.77 -12.96
C CYS A 29 3.43 12.00 -13.53
N GLN A 30 2.68 13.09 -13.74
CA GLN A 30 3.25 14.41 -13.96
C GLN A 30 3.65 15.01 -12.61
N GLY A 31 4.86 14.69 -12.14
CA GLY A 31 5.36 15.09 -10.82
C GLY A 31 5.07 14.07 -9.72
N ALA A 32 5.16 14.48 -8.45
CA ALA A 32 4.92 13.61 -7.30
C ALA A 32 3.44 13.18 -7.25
N THR A 33 3.18 11.87 -7.10
CA THR A 33 1.83 11.33 -6.94
C THR A 33 1.15 11.96 -5.72
N LYS A 34 -0.06 12.49 -5.90
CA LYS A 34 -0.89 12.96 -4.78
C LYS A 34 -1.22 11.78 -3.88
N GLN A 35 -1.01 11.93 -2.57
CA GLN A 35 -1.14 10.86 -1.57
C GLN A 35 -2.49 10.12 -1.63
N HIS A 36 -3.60 10.84 -1.83
CA HIS A 36 -4.92 10.22 -1.96
C HIS A 36 -5.07 9.35 -3.22
N GLU A 37 -4.47 9.74 -4.34
CA GLU A 37 -4.48 8.92 -5.55
C GLU A 37 -3.63 7.66 -5.39
N LEU A 38 -2.52 7.76 -4.65
CA LEU A 38 -1.67 6.61 -4.34
C LEU A 38 -2.45 5.58 -3.49
N VAL A 39 -3.08 6.02 -2.39
CA VAL A 39 -3.96 5.16 -1.56
C VAL A 39 -5.07 4.52 -2.40
N ARG A 40 -5.72 5.31 -3.28
CA ARG A 40 -6.81 4.82 -4.12
C ARG A 40 -6.31 3.71 -5.06
N GLN A 41 -5.20 3.94 -5.75
CA GLN A 41 -4.61 2.95 -6.66
C GLN A 41 -4.13 1.70 -5.91
N LEU A 42 -3.53 1.85 -4.73
CA LEU A 42 -3.10 0.70 -3.93
C LEU A 42 -4.29 -0.17 -3.52
N LYS A 43 -5.37 0.43 -3.01
CA LYS A 43 -6.60 -0.30 -2.65
C LYS A 43 -7.22 -1.00 -3.85
N GLU A 44 -7.28 -0.33 -5.00
CA GLU A 44 -7.81 -0.88 -6.25
C GLU A 44 -6.99 -2.11 -6.69
N VAL A 45 -5.66 -2.02 -6.66
CA VAL A 45 -4.78 -3.16 -6.95
C VAL A 45 -5.02 -4.29 -5.95
N ILE A 46 -5.07 -4.01 -4.65
CA ILE A 46 -5.29 -5.04 -3.62
C ILE A 46 -6.63 -5.77 -3.84
N GLN A 47 -7.70 -5.03 -4.13
CA GLN A 47 -9.02 -5.58 -4.38
C GLN A 47 -9.04 -6.45 -5.64
N LYS A 48 -8.50 -5.94 -6.75
CA LYS A 48 -8.45 -6.66 -8.03
C LYS A 48 -7.59 -7.91 -7.96
N GLU A 49 -6.43 -7.84 -7.31
CA GLU A 49 -5.59 -9.02 -7.08
C GLU A 49 -6.30 -10.04 -6.17
N HIS A 50 -7.06 -9.57 -5.17
CA HIS A 50 -7.86 -10.46 -4.33
C HIS A 50 -8.93 -11.23 -5.11
N GLU A 51 -9.61 -10.57 -6.06
CA GLU A 51 -10.60 -11.20 -6.95
C GLU A 51 -10.01 -12.34 -7.80
N THR A 52 -8.70 -12.32 -8.09
CA THR A 52 -8.02 -13.41 -8.80
C THR A 52 -7.77 -14.67 -7.96
N GLY A 53 -8.07 -14.62 -6.65
CA GLY A 53 -7.76 -15.67 -5.68
C GLY A 53 -6.37 -15.52 -5.04
N LEU A 54 -5.62 -14.46 -5.37
CA LEU A 54 -4.39 -14.14 -4.66
C LEU A 54 -4.70 -13.55 -3.29
N ARG A 55 -3.97 -13.99 -2.26
CA ARG A 55 -4.07 -13.43 -0.91
C ARG A 55 -2.92 -12.46 -0.65
N ILE A 56 -3.21 -11.17 -0.77
CA ILE A 56 -2.28 -10.12 -0.37
C ILE A 56 -2.23 -10.07 1.16
N VAL A 57 -1.04 -10.22 1.75
CA VAL A 57 -0.84 -10.20 3.21
C VAL A 57 0.08 -9.08 3.67
N ALA A 58 0.87 -8.51 2.75
CA ALA A 58 1.78 -7.43 3.05
C ALA A 58 2.02 -6.52 1.84
N THR A 59 2.33 -5.25 2.12
CA THR A 59 2.86 -4.30 1.11
C THR A 59 4.24 -3.82 1.49
N ILE A 60 5.04 -3.48 0.46
CA ILE A 60 6.42 -3.01 0.64
C ILE A 60 6.63 -1.74 -0.20
N CYS A 61 7.22 -0.70 0.40
CA CYS A 61 7.63 0.51 -0.32
C CYS A 61 8.93 1.11 0.27
N ASP A 62 9.48 2.14 -0.38
CA ASP A 62 10.54 2.96 0.22
C ASP A 62 9.99 3.94 1.28
N GLN A 63 10.86 4.67 1.96
CA GLN A 63 10.50 5.71 2.94
C GLN A 63 10.36 7.11 2.31
N GLY A 64 9.93 7.19 1.05
CA GLY A 64 9.56 8.46 0.45
C GLY A 64 8.37 9.08 1.19
N LYS A 65 8.38 10.41 1.39
CA LYS A 65 7.33 11.15 2.11
C LYS A 65 5.91 10.83 1.64
N SER A 66 5.73 10.60 0.34
CA SER A 66 4.43 10.22 -0.23
C SER A 66 3.94 8.86 0.29
N ASN A 67 4.85 7.88 0.37
CA ASN A 67 4.55 6.52 0.83
C ASN A 67 4.33 6.52 2.36
N GLU A 68 5.15 7.25 3.12
CA GLU A 68 4.91 7.41 4.57
C GLU A 68 3.53 8.02 4.85
N GLY A 69 3.16 9.05 4.08
CA GLY A 69 1.83 9.64 4.16
C GLY A 69 0.72 8.65 3.82
N GLU A 70 0.91 7.85 2.77
CA GLU A 70 -0.04 6.80 2.36
C GLU A 70 -0.35 5.84 3.51
N ILE A 71 0.70 5.29 4.15
CA ILE A 71 0.55 4.33 5.26
C ILE A 71 -0.13 4.98 6.47
N LYS A 72 0.23 6.21 6.80
CA LYS A 72 -0.45 6.96 7.87
C LYS A 72 -1.93 7.15 7.58
N LEU A 73 -2.29 7.44 6.33
CA LEU A 73 -3.69 7.61 5.93
C LEU A 73 -4.47 6.28 6.06
N LEU A 74 -3.88 5.17 5.61
CA LEU A 74 -4.48 3.84 5.73
C LEU A 74 -4.66 3.40 7.20
N ASN A 75 -3.69 3.69 8.07
CA ASN A 75 -3.80 3.44 9.51
C ASN A 75 -4.93 4.26 10.14
N ASN A 76 -5.00 5.56 9.82
CA ASN A 76 -6.05 6.44 10.31
C ASN A 76 -7.46 5.98 9.88
N GLU A 77 -7.61 5.56 8.62
CA GLU A 77 -8.88 5.03 8.12
C GLU A 77 -9.28 3.73 8.84
N THR A 78 -8.30 2.87 9.12
CA THR A 78 -8.52 1.63 9.89
C THR A 78 -8.95 1.96 11.32
N GLN A 79 -8.23 2.86 11.98
CA GLN A 79 -8.58 3.31 13.33
C GLN A 79 -9.99 3.92 13.40
N ALA A 80 -10.34 4.79 12.45
CA ALA A 80 -11.67 5.40 12.38
C ALA A 80 -12.78 4.35 12.21
N TYR A 81 -12.53 3.28 11.46
CA TYR A 81 -13.46 2.17 11.33
C TYR A 81 -13.67 1.43 12.66
N TYR A 82 -12.60 1.12 13.39
CA TYR A 82 -12.69 0.46 14.70
C TYR A 82 -13.45 1.31 15.73
N LEU A 83 -13.17 2.61 15.77
CA LEU A 83 -13.87 3.56 16.64
C LEU A 83 -15.36 3.64 16.34
N LYS A 84 -15.75 3.65 15.06
CA LYS A 84 -17.15 3.75 14.63
C LYS A 84 -17.95 2.48 14.91
N ASN A 85 -17.32 1.31 14.82
CA ASN A 85 -18.00 0.02 14.98
C ASN A 85 -17.91 -0.56 16.40
N HIS A 86 -17.46 0.23 17.38
CA HIS A 86 -17.39 -0.15 18.80
C HIS A 86 -16.70 -1.49 19.06
N THR A 87 -15.68 -1.82 18.27
CA THR A 87 -14.83 -2.97 18.60
C THR A 87 -14.07 -2.62 19.88
N GLU A 88 -14.20 -3.45 20.93
CA GLU A 88 -13.47 -3.29 22.21
C GLU A 88 -11.94 -3.35 22.03
N GLU A 89 -11.48 -3.81 20.87
CA GLU A 89 -10.07 -3.86 20.50
C GLU A 89 -9.50 -2.47 20.16
N VAL A 90 -8.52 -2.05 20.95
CA VAL A 90 -7.68 -0.88 20.64
C VAL A 90 -6.82 -1.20 19.43
N TYR A 91 -6.99 -0.43 18.35
CA TYR A 91 -6.15 -0.52 17.15
C TYR A 91 -4.69 -0.11 17.45
N LYS A 92 -3.72 -0.96 17.09
CA LYS A 92 -2.29 -0.82 17.44
C LYS A 92 -1.37 -0.47 16.26
N GLU A 93 -1.91 -0.10 15.09
CA GLU A 93 -1.12 0.22 13.89
C GLU A 93 -0.20 -0.92 13.38
N GLU A 94 -0.46 -2.17 13.76
CA GLU A 94 0.31 -3.36 13.32
C GLU A 94 -0.02 -3.78 11.87
N PHE A 95 -1.20 -3.38 11.39
CA PHE A 95 -1.73 -3.63 10.05
C PHE A 95 -2.69 -2.52 9.68
N TYR A 96 -2.96 -2.34 8.39
CA TYR A 96 -4.11 -1.57 7.92
C TYR A 96 -5.12 -2.49 7.23
N GLU A 97 -6.36 -2.02 7.10
CA GLU A 97 -7.44 -2.80 6.52
C GLU A 97 -8.01 -2.21 5.25
N VAL A 98 -8.00 -3.00 4.18
CA VAL A 98 -8.65 -2.66 2.90
C VAL A 98 -10.03 -3.33 2.84
N PRO A 99 -11.11 -2.57 2.66
CA PRO A 99 -12.45 -3.13 2.50
C PRO A 99 -12.57 -3.84 1.15
N LEU A 100 -13.30 -4.95 1.13
CA LEU A 100 -13.63 -5.73 -0.05
C LEU A 100 -15.10 -5.50 -0.46
N GLU A 101 -15.43 -5.84 -1.71
CA GLU A 101 -16.79 -5.71 -2.24
C GLU A 101 -17.82 -6.57 -1.49
N ASN A 102 -17.40 -7.70 -0.93
CA ASN A 102 -18.25 -8.61 -0.16
C ASN A 102 -18.53 -8.15 1.27
N GLY A 103 -18.01 -6.99 1.69
CA GLY A 103 -18.14 -6.45 3.04
C GLY A 103 -17.05 -6.89 4.02
N ASP A 104 -16.22 -7.86 3.65
CA ASP A 104 -15.05 -8.26 4.44
C ASP A 104 -13.94 -7.19 4.37
N ARG A 105 -12.97 -7.28 5.28
CA ARG A 105 -11.79 -6.42 5.27
C ARG A 105 -10.51 -7.25 5.30
N LEU A 106 -9.56 -6.94 4.42
CA LEU A 106 -8.25 -7.59 4.39
C LEU A 106 -7.29 -6.86 5.31
N LYS A 107 -6.76 -7.57 6.31
CA LYS A 107 -5.65 -7.11 7.15
C LYS A 107 -4.33 -7.26 6.41
N ILE A 108 -3.59 -6.17 6.28
CA ILE A 108 -2.35 -6.10 5.50
C ILE A 108 -1.25 -5.45 6.34
N VAL A 109 -0.12 -6.14 6.44
CA VAL A 109 1.07 -5.63 7.14
C VAL A 109 1.88 -4.76 6.18
N HIS A 110 2.28 -3.58 6.62
CA HIS A 110 3.19 -2.75 5.84
C HIS A 110 4.66 -2.97 6.27
N LEU A 111 5.57 -3.03 5.30
CA LEU A 111 7.01 -3.09 5.54
C LEU A 111 7.74 -2.05 4.68
N PHE A 112 8.71 -1.34 5.27
CA PHE A 112 9.63 -0.52 4.48
C PHE A 112 10.79 -1.36 3.94
N ASP A 113 11.26 -1.02 2.74
CA ASP A 113 12.37 -1.73 2.10
C ASP A 113 13.70 -1.49 2.84
N VAL A 114 14.16 -2.52 3.55
CA VAL A 114 15.30 -2.48 4.48
C VAL A 114 16.63 -2.00 3.85
N PRO A 115 17.00 -2.38 2.61
CA PRO A 115 18.22 -1.87 1.98
C PRO A 115 18.23 -0.35 1.78
N HIS A 116 17.05 0.30 1.68
CA HIS A 116 16.98 1.76 1.66
C HIS A 116 17.22 2.35 3.05
N LEU A 117 16.74 1.69 4.12
CA LEU A 117 17.01 2.10 5.51
C LEU A 117 18.50 2.07 5.84
N LEU A 118 19.18 0.99 5.47
CA LEU A 118 20.61 0.79 5.77
C LEU A 118 21.53 1.78 5.03
N LYS A 119 21.09 2.34 3.90
CA LYS A 119 21.83 3.38 3.17
C LYS A 119 21.75 4.74 3.86
N CYS A 120 20.68 5.02 4.61
CA CYS A 120 20.48 6.27 5.33
C CYS A 120 21.21 6.31 6.69
N THR A 121 21.67 5.16 7.20
CA THR A 121 22.40 5.04 8.47
C THR A 121 23.93 4.99 8.31
N ARG A 122 24.44 5.05 7.08
CA ARG A 122 25.87 5.01 6.75
C ARG A 122 26.39 6.39 6.41
#